data_AF-A0A920JVA1-F1
#
_entry.id   AF-A0A920JVA1-F1
#
_cell.length_a   1.000
_cell.length_b   1.000
_cell.length_c   1.000
_cell.angle_alpha   90.00
_cell.angle_beta   90.00
_cell.angle_gamma   90.00
#
_symmetry.space_group_name_H-M   'P 1'
#
loop_
_entity.id
_entity.type
_entity.pdbx_description
1 polymer ?
#
loop_
_entity_poly.entity_id
_entity_poly.type
_entity_poly.pdbx_seq_one_letter_code
_entity_poly.pdbx_strand_id
1 'polypeptide(L)' 'MGMLSPGYSADFIILDENPLDEIRNTRTISSVYLSGKEIDRSALQKKWRP' A
#
# COMPACT_ATOMS: atom_id res chain seq x y z
N MET A 1 -6.46 10.84 -9.94
CA MET A 1 -5.82 9.70 -9.25
C MET A 1 -5.56 10.10 -7.81
N GLY A 2 -5.71 9.20 -6.84
CA GLY A 2 -5.53 9.52 -5.41
C GLY A 2 -6.80 9.73 -4.58
N MET A 3 -7.96 9.32 -5.09
CA MET A 3 -9.22 9.33 -4.34
C MET A 3 -9.73 7.89 -4.19
N LEU A 4 -10.16 7.52 -2.97
CA LEU A 4 -10.70 6.20 -2.67
C LEU A 4 -12.24 6.23 -2.71
N SER A 5 -12.79 6.09 -3.91
CA SER A 5 -14.24 6.11 -4.18
C SER A 5 -14.62 5.17 -5.32
N PRO A 6 -15.88 4.71 -5.41
CA PRO A 6 -16.36 3.94 -6.57
C PRO A 6 -16.14 4.67 -7.90
N GLY A 7 -15.78 3.93 -8.95
CA GLY A 7 -15.47 4.50 -10.27
C GLY A 7 -14.02 4.98 -10.44
N TYR A 8 -13.20 4.92 -9.39
CA TYR A 8 -11.77 5.21 -9.43
C TYR A 8 -10.94 3.92 -9.48
N SER A 9 -9.69 4.05 -9.93
CA SER A 9 -8.73 2.94 -9.89
C SER A 9 -8.47 2.52 -8.44
N ALA A 10 -8.50 1.21 -8.20
CA ALA A 10 -8.27 0.61 -6.89
C ALA A 10 -6.77 0.49 -6.61
N ASP A 11 -6.11 1.65 -6.51
CA ASP A 11 -4.70 1.79 -6.13
C ASP A 11 -4.61 2.37 -4.71
N PHE A 12 -4.34 1.53 -3.72
CA PHE A 12 -4.29 1.92 -2.32
C PHE A 12 -3.40 0.99 -1.48
N ILE A 13 -3.11 1.42 -0.26
CA ILE A 13 -2.30 0.65 0.71
C ILE A 13 -3.05 0.55 2.03
N ILE A 14 -2.78 -0.54 2.77
CA ILE A 14 -3.26 -0.73 4.14
C ILE A 14 -2.08 -0.53 5.08
N LEU A 15 -2.30 0.21 6.16
CA LEU A 15 -1.30 0.47 7.19
C LEU A 15 -1.68 -0.29 8.46
N ASP A 16 -0.67 -0.83 9.16
CA ASP A 16 -0.86 -1.46 10.47
C ASP A 16 -1.11 -0.42 11.58
N GLU A 17 -0.60 0.80 11.42
CA GLU A 17 -0.71 1.88 12.39
C GLU A 17 -1.36 3.14 11.77
N ASN A 18 -1.97 3.96 12.63
CA ASN A 18 -2.68 5.16 12.19
C ASN A 18 -1.70 6.29 11.82
N PRO A 19 -1.71 6.79 10.57
CA PRO A 19 -0.82 7.86 10.12
C PRO A 19 -1.16 9.25 10.68
N LEU A 20 -2.36 9.43 11.25
CA LEU A 20 -2.76 10.69 11.88
C LEU A 20 -2.15 10.88 13.27
N ASP A 21 -1.78 9.79 13.94
CA ASP A 21 -1.11 9.84 15.25
C ASP A 21 0.37 10.18 15.08
N GLU A 22 1.05 9.51 14.13
CA GLU A 22 2.42 9.83 13.75
C GLU A 22 2.65 9.60 12.25
N ILE A 23 3.18 10.60 11.53
CA ILE A 23 3.37 10.53 10.08
C ILE A 23 4.32 9.39 9.64
N ARG A 24 5.20 8.94 10.53
CA ARG A 24 6.11 7.80 10.29
C ARG A 24 5.35 6.49 10.10
N ASN A 25 4.12 6.38 10.63
CA ASN A 25 3.25 5.21 10.48
C ASN A 25 2.82 4.99 9.02
N THR A 26 3.01 5.97 8.13
CA THR A 26 2.88 5.73 6.67
C THR A 26 3.82 4.65 6.13
N ARG A 27 4.85 4.25 6.90
CA ARG A 27 5.80 3.18 6.56
C ARG A 27 5.37 1.80 7.06
N THR A 28 4.35 1.71 7.91
CA THR A 28 3.85 0.44 8.48
C THR A 28 2.90 -0.22 7.48
N ILE A 29 3.37 -0.44 6.26
CA ILE A 29 2.55 -0.89 5.14
C ILE A 29 2.33 -2.40 5.26
N SER A 30 1.09 -2.78 5.51
CA SER A 30 0.62 -4.16 5.64
C SER A 30 0.43 -4.81 4.26
N SER A 31 -0.43 -4.23 3.43
CA SER A 31 -0.73 -4.70 2.07
C SER A 31 -0.76 -3.55 1.05
N VAL A 32 -0.52 -3.88 -0.21
CA VAL A 32 -0.54 -2.95 -1.34
C VAL A 32 -1.45 -3.51 -2.44
N TYR A 33 -2.37 -2.69 -2.92
CA TYR A 33 -3.28 -3.01 -4.02
C TYR A 33 -3.02 -2.09 -5.19
N LEU A 34 -2.85 -2.66 -6.38
CA LEU A 34 -2.76 -1.92 -7.64
C LEU A 34 -3.81 -2.44 -8.61
N SER A 35 -4.64 -1.54 -9.14
CA SER A 35 -5.78 -1.87 -10.01
C SER A 35 -6.66 -3.00 -9.44
N GLY A 36 -6.82 -3.01 -8.11
CA GLY A 36 -7.62 -4.00 -7.37
C GLY A 36 -6.93 -5.35 -7.13
N LYS A 37 -5.67 -5.52 -7.51
CA LYS A 37 -4.89 -6.74 -7.27
C LYS A 37 -3.90 -6.52 -6.13
N GLU A 38 -3.87 -7.45 -5.19
CA GLU A 38 -2.87 -7.46 -4.13
C GLU A 38 -1.48 -7.80 -4.70
N ILE A 39 -0.47 -7.07 -4.25
CA ILE A 39 0.91 -7.22 -4.68
C ILE A 39 1.72 -7.96 -3.60
N ASP A 40 2.36 -9.06 -3.98
CA ASP A 40 3.30 -9.78 -3.11
C ASP A 40 4.59 -8.98 -2.93
N ARG A 41 4.68 -8.29 -1.79
CA ARG A 41 5.84 -7.47 -1.42
C ARG A 41 7.06 -8.32 -1.06
N SER A 42 6.87 -9.54 -0.54
CA SER A 42 7.99 -10.44 -0.22
C SER A 42 8.70 -10.87 -1.50
N ALA A 43 7.93 -11.24 -2.52
CA ALA A 43 8.47 -11.56 -3.84
C ALA A 43 9.20 -10.37 -4.47
N LEU A 44 8.64 -9.16 -4.38
CA LEU A 44 9.31 -7.95 -4.84
C LEU A 44 10.62 -7.67 -4.10
N GLN A 45 10.64 -7.73 -2.76
CA GLN A 45 11.86 -7.54 -1.98
C GLN A 45 12.95 -8.56 -2.33
N LYS A 46 12.57 -9.83 -2.54
CA LYS A 46 13.51 -10.88 -2.97
C LYS A 46 14.09 -10.58 -4.36
N LYS A 47 13.26 -10.11 -5.30
CA LYS A 47 13.65 -9.83 -6.69
C LYS A 47 14.52 -8.57 -6.81
N TRP A 48 14.38 -7.60 -5.91
CA TRP A 48 15.00 -6.28 -6.02
C TRP A 48 16.09 -6.01 -4.97
N ARG A 49 16.57 -7.05 -4.27
CA ARG A 49 17.80 -6.94 -3.49
C ARG A 49 18.98 -6.66 -4.44
N PRO A 50 19.64 -5.50 -4.36
CA PRO A 50 20.89 -5.27 -5.09
C PRO A 50 21.99 -6.24 -4.60
#